data_AF-A0A947MRD7-F1
#
_entry.id   AF-A0A947MRD7-F1
#
_cell.length_a   1.000
_cell.length_b   1.000
_cell.length_c   1.000
_cell.angle_alpha   90.00
_cell.angle_beta   90.00
_cell.angle_gamma   90.00
#
_symmetry.space_group_name_H-M   'P 1'
#
loop_
_entity.id
_entity.type
_entity.pdbx_description
1 polymer ?
#
loop_
_entity_poly.entity_id
_entity_poly.type
_entity_poly.pdbx_seq_one_letter_code
_entity_poly.pdbx_strand_id
1 'polypeptide(L)'
;MQSQSEVEITLPDGNKRSYASGTTGLEIAKSISEGLARRALAISIDGTPKDLHLPITTDASIKLLTFDDKEGLEVFRHSSAHLLAQAVVALFPDAKPTIGPVVEEGFYYDFFHAPFTEDDLGRIEKKMQELVSAKLPFRRFEASREDAKAIFQDNPFKVELIEGFEEGTSYYKQGDDFVDLCRGPHVQHTGQLEAVKLTKLAGSYWRGKADREKLQRIYGISFPNKKQLKEHLDAIEEAKKRDHRKIGAEMELFAFHEEGPGFPFWLPNGMILQKEILGFWRLLHEVLGYQEVKTPIMLSETLWHRSGHYQNYKENMYFTSIDEGGFAVKPMNCPGHVLMYNAKKHSYRELPLKIAEFGLVHRHELSGVLHGLFRVRMFTQDDAHIFCAEDQIKDVIIEVMSLVKRFYGAFGFEDVHVELSTRPEDKFIGDIEVWNRAEQALKDALDASGTNYKLNPGDGAFYGPKIDFHIRDCMKRSWQCGTVQLDFNLPMRFEAEYVGSDNQPHTPVMIHRAIMGSIERFIGILTEHYAGKFPLWLAP
;
A
#
# COMPACT_ATOMS: atom_id res chain seq x y z
N MET A 1 52.65 -15.48 -19.50
CA MET A 1 51.38 -14.74 -19.44
C MET A 1 50.35 -15.69 -18.87
N GLN A 2 50.00 -15.54 -17.59
CA GLN A 2 48.84 -16.25 -17.02
C GLN A 2 47.60 -15.64 -17.68
N SER A 3 46.77 -16.47 -18.30
CA SER A 3 45.47 -16.03 -18.80
C SER A 3 44.66 -15.55 -17.60
N GLN A 4 44.37 -14.26 -17.53
CA GLN A 4 43.39 -13.77 -16.55
C GLN A 4 42.07 -14.47 -16.89
N SER A 5 41.49 -15.19 -15.92
CA SER A 5 40.16 -15.75 -16.09
C SER A 5 39.19 -14.60 -16.33
N GLU A 6 38.39 -14.68 -17.39
CA GLU A 6 37.35 -13.69 -17.69
C GLU A 6 36.00 -14.17 -17.14
N VAL A 7 35.13 -13.22 -16.84
CA VAL A 7 33.73 -13.46 -16.46
C VAL A 7 32.82 -12.73 -17.44
N GLU A 8 31.74 -13.38 -17.86
CA GLU A 8 30.72 -12.81 -18.72
C GLU A 8 29.64 -12.13 -17.87
N ILE A 9 29.46 -10.83 -18.09
CA ILE A 9 28.49 -10.01 -17.36
C ILE A 9 27.36 -9.60 -18.29
N THR A 10 26.14 -9.95 -17.92
CA THR A 10 24.91 -9.54 -18.64
C THR A 10 24.36 -8.26 -18.03
N LEU A 11 24.21 -7.21 -18.85
CA LEU A 11 23.65 -5.92 -18.46
C LEU A 11 22.11 -5.88 -18.61
N PRO A 12 21.41 -4.90 -18.03
CA PRO A 12 19.95 -4.84 -18.08
C PRO A 12 19.34 -4.68 -19.48
N ASP A 13 20.12 -4.21 -20.46
CA ASP A 13 19.73 -4.10 -21.87
C ASP A 13 19.90 -5.42 -22.64
N GLY A 14 20.34 -6.49 -21.96
CA GLY A 14 20.64 -7.79 -22.55
C GLY A 14 22.03 -7.88 -23.17
N ASN A 15 22.80 -6.79 -23.20
CA ASN A 15 24.17 -6.81 -23.72
C ASN A 15 25.09 -7.57 -22.77
N LYS A 16 25.95 -8.41 -23.35
CA LYS A 16 26.97 -9.17 -22.64
C LYS A 16 28.33 -8.51 -22.80
N ARG A 17 29.11 -8.42 -21.72
CA ARG A 17 30.47 -7.87 -21.72
C ARG A 17 31.41 -8.76 -20.91
N SER A 18 32.61 -8.98 -21.42
CA SER A 18 33.67 -9.70 -20.69
C SER A 18 34.46 -8.75 -19.81
N TYR A 19 34.70 -9.16 -18.56
CA TYR A 19 35.58 -8.47 -17.62
C TYR A 19 36.57 -9.46 -17.01
N ALA A 20 37.69 -8.97 -16.49
CA ALA A 20 38.60 -9.81 -15.72
C ALA A 20 37.89 -10.32 -14.45
N SER A 21 38.03 -11.60 -14.13
CA SER A 21 37.52 -12.20 -12.89
C SER A 21 38.09 -11.44 -11.69
N GLY A 22 37.20 -11.06 -10.76
CA GLY A 22 37.51 -10.19 -9.64
C GLY A 22 37.20 -8.71 -9.88
N THR A 23 36.76 -8.31 -11.08
CA THR A 23 36.26 -6.96 -11.34
C THR A 23 35.08 -6.65 -10.42
N THR A 24 35.07 -5.45 -9.85
CA THR A 24 34.04 -4.98 -8.92
C THR A 24 32.91 -4.25 -9.63
N GLY A 25 31.75 -4.16 -8.99
CA GLY A 25 30.63 -3.36 -9.51
C GLY A 25 31.00 -1.89 -9.74
N LEU A 26 31.87 -1.32 -8.91
CA LEU A 26 32.37 0.05 -9.10
C LEU A 26 33.22 0.21 -10.38
N GLU A 27 34.10 -0.74 -10.68
CA GLU A 27 34.92 -0.72 -11.89
C GLU A 27 34.06 -0.86 -13.15
N ILE A 28 33.03 -1.72 -13.10
CA ILE A 28 32.04 -1.83 -14.17
C ILE A 28 31.27 -0.52 -14.35
N ALA A 29 30.85 0.13 -13.25
CA ALA A 29 30.18 1.42 -13.33
C ALA A 29 31.06 2.50 -13.99
N LYS A 30 32.35 2.54 -13.66
CA LYS A 30 33.34 3.45 -14.26
C LYS A 30 33.56 3.18 -15.74
N SER A 31 33.58 1.91 -16.16
CA SER A 31 33.73 1.54 -17.57
C SER A 31 32.55 2.01 -18.43
N ILE A 32 31.37 2.17 -17.83
CA ILE A 32 30.18 2.72 -18.47
C ILE A 32 30.21 4.25 -18.45
N SER A 33 30.32 4.88 -17.27
CA SER A 33 30.56 6.32 -17.13
C SER A 33 30.93 6.73 -15.71
N GLU A 34 31.76 7.77 -15.57
CA GLU A 34 32.07 8.39 -14.28
C GLU A 34 30.83 8.92 -13.53
N GLY A 35 29.82 9.41 -14.28
CA GLY A 35 28.57 9.88 -13.70
C GLY A 35 27.76 8.76 -13.05
N LEU A 36 27.73 7.57 -13.66
CA LEU A 36 27.08 6.39 -13.11
C LEU A 36 27.85 5.86 -11.90
N ALA A 37 29.18 5.76 -11.97
CA ALA A 37 30.02 5.32 -10.85
C ALA A 37 29.81 6.16 -9.58
N ARG A 38 29.64 7.48 -9.73
CA ARG A 38 29.36 8.38 -8.60
C ARG A 38 27.97 8.19 -7.98
N ARG A 39 26.97 7.86 -8.80
CA ARG A 39 25.58 7.67 -8.36
C ARG A 39 25.26 6.24 -7.92
N ALA A 40 26.09 5.28 -8.28
CA ALA A 40 25.92 3.89 -7.88
C ALA A 40 26.05 3.75 -6.36
N LEU A 41 25.09 3.03 -5.78
CA LEU A 41 25.00 2.76 -4.35
C LEU A 41 25.37 1.31 -4.02
N ALA A 42 24.87 0.37 -4.83
CA ALA A 42 25.09 -1.06 -4.72
C ALA A 42 25.07 -1.70 -6.12
N ILE A 43 25.31 -3.00 -6.20
CA ILE A 43 25.14 -3.80 -7.40
C ILE A 43 24.21 -4.98 -7.11
N SER A 44 23.19 -5.19 -7.93
CA SER A 44 22.40 -6.42 -7.91
C SER A 44 23.11 -7.45 -8.78
N ILE A 45 23.39 -8.63 -8.23
CA ILE A 45 24.02 -9.77 -8.93
C ILE A 45 23.00 -10.90 -8.86
N ASP A 46 22.51 -11.34 -10.02
CA ASP A 46 21.45 -12.34 -10.17
C ASP A 46 20.22 -12.06 -9.29
N GLY A 47 19.83 -10.79 -9.22
CA GLY A 47 18.69 -10.31 -8.44
C GLY A 47 18.97 -10.08 -6.95
N THR A 48 20.20 -10.29 -6.48
CA THR A 48 20.57 -10.06 -5.07
C THR A 48 21.44 -8.81 -4.91
N PRO A 49 21.02 -7.80 -4.13
CA PRO A 49 21.86 -6.64 -3.80
C PRO A 49 23.15 -7.02 -3.05
N LYS A 50 24.28 -6.49 -3.51
CA LYS A 50 25.65 -6.69 -3.00
C LYS A 50 26.42 -5.37 -3.01
N ASP A 51 27.47 -5.26 -2.21
CA ASP A 51 28.32 -4.06 -2.17
C ASP A 51 29.06 -3.86 -3.50
N LEU A 52 29.21 -2.60 -3.90
CA LEU A 52 29.90 -2.24 -5.15
C LEU A 52 31.36 -2.68 -5.20
N HIS A 53 31.99 -2.87 -4.04
CA HIS A 53 33.39 -3.25 -3.92
C HIS A 53 33.59 -4.77 -3.84
N LEU A 54 32.52 -5.58 -3.84
CA LEU A 54 32.67 -7.04 -3.85
C LEU A 54 33.18 -7.51 -5.21
N PRO A 55 34.25 -8.33 -5.25
CA PRO A 55 34.77 -8.91 -6.49
C PRO A 55 33.74 -9.87 -7.11
N ILE A 56 33.54 -9.76 -8.43
CA ILE A 56 32.69 -10.67 -9.20
C ILE A 56 33.59 -11.73 -9.84
N THR A 57 33.46 -12.97 -9.38
CA THR A 57 34.34 -14.08 -9.79
C THR A 57 33.70 -15.07 -10.74
N THR A 58 32.38 -15.00 -10.93
CA THR A 58 31.59 -15.87 -11.81
C THR A 58 30.75 -15.04 -12.78
N ASP A 59 30.33 -15.67 -13.87
CA ASP A 59 29.36 -15.08 -14.80
C ASP A 59 28.06 -14.76 -14.06
N ALA A 60 27.48 -13.59 -14.36
CA ALA A 60 26.27 -13.14 -13.67
C ALA A 60 25.50 -12.10 -14.49
N SER A 61 24.20 -12.00 -14.20
CA SER A 61 23.39 -10.85 -14.60
C SER A 61 23.52 -9.76 -13.55
N ILE A 62 23.82 -8.53 -13.97
CA ILE A 62 24.00 -7.42 -13.05
C ILE A 62 23.07 -6.24 -13.33
N LYS A 63 22.77 -5.49 -12.27
CA LYS A 63 22.18 -4.16 -12.36
C LYS A 63 22.84 -3.23 -11.34
N LEU A 64 23.35 -2.09 -11.81
CA LEU A 64 23.84 -1.05 -10.90
C LEU A 64 22.65 -0.35 -10.25
N LEU A 65 22.63 -0.36 -8.92
CA LEU A 65 21.54 0.21 -8.13
C LEU A 65 21.83 1.67 -7.80
N THR A 66 20.87 2.53 -8.10
CA THR A 66 20.91 3.97 -7.82
C THR A 66 19.81 4.34 -6.83
N PHE A 67 19.77 5.60 -6.37
CA PHE A 67 18.73 6.05 -5.44
C PHE A 67 17.30 5.93 -6.01
N ASP A 68 17.16 5.93 -7.33
CA ASP A 68 15.86 5.83 -8.01
C ASP A 68 15.33 4.38 -8.07
N ASP A 69 16.18 3.39 -7.74
CA ASP A 69 15.80 1.98 -7.63
C ASP A 69 15.32 1.66 -6.21
N LYS A 70 14.26 0.84 -6.08
CA LYS A 70 13.73 0.41 -4.77
C LYS A 70 14.83 -0.16 -3.86
N GLU A 71 15.60 -1.13 -4.38
CA GLU A 71 16.71 -1.75 -3.64
C GLU A 71 17.83 -0.75 -3.32
N GLY A 72 18.12 0.18 -4.24
CA GLY A 72 19.12 1.22 -4.00
C GLY A 72 18.70 2.22 -2.92
N LEU A 73 17.41 2.59 -2.86
CA LEU A 73 16.83 3.39 -1.80
C LEU A 73 16.93 2.70 -0.43
N GLU A 74 16.68 1.39 -0.38
CA GLU A 74 16.84 0.58 0.84
C GLU A 74 18.30 0.60 1.33
N VAL A 75 19.27 0.37 0.44
CA VAL A 75 20.71 0.45 0.77
C VAL A 75 21.10 1.84 1.27
N PHE A 76 20.58 2.89 0.63
CA PHE A 76 20.83 4.28 1.02
C PHE A 76 20.35 4.58 2.44
N ARG A 77 19.10 4.23 2.74
CA ARG A 77 18.47 4.46 4.05
C ARG A 77 19.11 3.59 5.13
N HIS A 78 19.45 2.35 4.81
CA HIS A 78 20.15 1.46 5.72
C HIS A 78 21.53 2.03 6.12
N SER A 79 22.27 2.56 5.15
CA SER A 79 23.54 3.25 5.41
C SER A 79 23.35 4.54 6.22
N SER A 80 22.21 5.22 6.07
CA SER A 80 21.85 6.38 6.88
C SER A 80 21.55 6.02 8.34
N ALA A 81 21.00 4.83 8.59
CA ALA A 81 20.86 4.29 9.93
C ALA A 81 22.23 4.05 10.59
N HIS A 82 23.20 3.49 9.87
CA HIS A 82 24.57 3.34 10.38
C HIS A 82 25.26 4.68 10.66
N LEU A 83 25.06 5.68 9.79
CA LEU A 83 25.51 7.05 10.03
C LEU A 83 24.93 7.64 11.33
N LEU A 84 23.65 7.37 11.61
CA LEU A 84 23.01 7.77 12.86
C LEU A 84 23.64 7.05 14.06
N ALA A 85 23.82 5.73 13.98
CA ALA A 85 24.47 4.97 15.05
C ALA A 85 25.88 5.46 15.35
N GLN A 86 26.70 5.72 14.31
CA GLN A 86 28.03 6.29 14.49
C GLN A 86 27.98 7.67 15.17
N ALA A 87 27.06 8.55 14.74
CA ALA A 87 26.92 9.87 15.33
C ALA A 87 26.51 9.83 16.81
N VAL A 88 25.60 8.92 17.17
CA VAL A 88 25.17 8.71 18.55
C VAL A 88 26.32 8.17 19.39
N VAL A 89 27.01 7.10 18.97
CA VAL A 89 28.13 6.53 19.74
C VAL A 89 29.27 7.54 19.91
N ALA A 90 29.52 8.38 18.90
CA ALA A 90 30.55 9.42 18.99
C ALA A 90 30.21 10.53 20.01
N LEU A 91 28.92 10.82 20.25
CA LEU A 91 28.47 11.83 21.21
C LEU A 91 28.15 11.24 22.60
N PHE A 92 27.73 9.98 22.63
CA PHE A 92 27.26 9.25 23.80
C PHE A 92 27.94 7.87 23.83
N PRO A 93 29.19 7.79 24.32
CA PRO A 93 29.97 6.54 24.28
C PRO A 93 29.34 5.36 25.03
N ASP A 94 28.49 5.64 26.02
CA ASP A 94 27.77 4.63 26.79
C ASP A 94 26.54 4.06 26.05
N ALA A 95 26.08 4.72 24.98
CA ALA A 95 24.93 4.26 24.20
C ALA A 95 25.28 2.96 23.46
N LYS A 96 24.42 1.93 23.60
CA LYS A 96 24.59 0.67 22.89
C LYS A 96 23.63 0.61 21.69
N PRO A 97 24.12 0.69 20.44
CA PRO A 97 23.28 0.53 19.26
C PRO A 97 22.78 -0.93 19.18
N THR A 98 21.50 -1.11 18.87
CA THR A 98 20.87 -2.43 18.78
C THR A 98 20.47 -2.78 17.35
N ILE A 99 19.28 -2.38 16.89
CA ILE A 99 18.75 -2.62 15.54
C ILE A 99 18.39 -1.31 14.85
N GLY A 100 18.68 -1.24 13.55
CA GLY A 100 18.38 -0.06 12.72
C GLY A 100 17.87 -0.39 11.33
N PRO A 101 16.62 -0.84 11.19
CA PRO A 101 16.05 -1.21 9.90
C PRO A 101 15.56 0.00 9.11
N VAL A 102 15.38 -0.23 7.82
CA VAL A 102 14.68 0.69 6.92
C VAL A 102 13.17 0.55 7.13
N VAL A 103 12.45 1.66 7.04
CA VAL A 103 10.99 1.73 7.04
C VAL A 103 10.51 2.55 5.84
N GLU A 104 9.22 2.49 5.53
CA GLU A 104 8.63 3.21 4.39
C GLU A 104 8.93 4.72 4.45
N GLU A 105 8.82 5.31 5.65
CA GLU A 105 9.07 6.73 5.91
C GLU A 105 10.55 7.11 6.13
N GLY A 106 11.49 6.16 5.95
CA GLY A 106 12.92 6.42 6.15
C GLY A 106 13.63 5.27 6.86
N PHE A 107 14.16 5.53 8.04
CA PHE A 107 14.85 4.55 8.88
C PHE A 107 14.69 4.91 10.35
N TYR A 108 14.99 3.96 11.23
CA TYR A 108 15.20 4.26 12.63
C TYR A 108 16.40 3.50 13.17
N TYR A 109 16.86 3.88 14.35
CA TYR A 109 17.81 3.08 15.12
C TYR A 109 17.42 3.07 16.60
N ASP A 110 17.45 1.88 17.20
CA ASP A 110 17.19 1.66 18.63
C ASP A 110 18.49 1.63 19.43
N PHE A 111 18.53 2.40 20.52
CA PHE A 111 19.67 2.50 21.43
C PHE A 111 19.27 2.11 22.85
N PHE A 112 20.09 1.30 23.50
CA PHE A 112 20.03 1.17 24.94
C PHE A 112 20.86 2.31 25.54
N HIS A 113 20.16 3.31 26.05
CA HIS A 113 20.70 4.54 26.62
C HIS A 113 19.60 5.23 27.46
N ALA A 114 19.98 6.22 28.27
CA ALA A 114 19.02 7.13 28.88
C ALA A 114 18.19 7.86 27.81
N PRO A 115 16.97 8.35 28.11
CA PRO A 115 16.15 9.08 27.14
C PRO A 115 16.91 10.24 26.50
N PHE A 116 16.86 10.30 25.17
CA PHE A 116 17.36 11.45 24.42
C PHE A 116 16.37 12.61 24.52
N THR A 117 16.89 13.83 24.40
CA THR A 117 16.08 15.05 24.33
C THR A 117 16.01 15.58 22.89
N GLU A 118 15.09 16.51 22.63
CA GLU A 118 15.03 17.21 21.33
C GLU A 118 16.33 17.99 21.04
N ASP A 119 16.97 18.56 22.07
CA ASP A 119 18.27 19.22 21.92
C ASP A 119 19.38 18.23 21.50
N ASP A 120 19.30 16.98 21.97
CA ASP A 120 20.23 15.93 21.55
C ASP A 120 20.05 15.59 20.08
N LEU A 121 18.81 15.59 19.54
CA LEU A 121 18.59 15.39 18.11
C LEU A 121 19.34 16.43 17.27
N GLY A 122 19.28 17.70 17.65
CA GLY A 122 20.01 18.76 16.96
C GLY A 122 21.53 18.57 16.99
N ARG A 123 22.07 18.08 18.12
CA ARG A 123 23.50 17.73 18.26
C ARG A 123 23.88 16.52 17.41
N ILE A 124 23.04 15.49 17.39
CA ILE A 124 23.25 14.27 16.59
C ILE A 124 23.20 14.61 15.10
N GLU A 125 22.22 15.39 14.63
CA GLU A 125 22.14 15.86 13.23
C GLU A 125 23.42 16.60 12.81
N LYS A 126 23.92 17.51 13.66
CA LYS A 126 25.18 18.22 13.41
C LYS A 126 26.34 17.23 13.30
N LYS A 127 26.41 16.23 14.18
CA LYS A 127 27.46 15.21 14.14
C LYS A 127 27.38 14.34 12.89
N MET A 128 26.18 13.97 12.44
CA MET A 128 25.97 13.25 11.19
C MET A 128 26.50 14.06 9.99
N GLN A 129 26.25 15.38 9.97
CA GLN A 129 26.76 16.26 8.91
C GLN A 129 28.30 16.39 8.91
N GLU A 130 28.94 16.36 10.07
CA GLU A 130 30.41 16.27 10.18
C GLU A 130 30.92 14.96 9.55
N LEU A 131 30.28 13.83 9.88
CA LEU A 131 30.65 12.50 9.36
C LEU A 131 30.41 12.38 7.84
N VAL A 132 29.34 12.98 7.32
CA VAL A 132 29.07 13.09 5.87
C VAL A 132 30.19 13.87 5.19
N SER A 133 30.59 15.01 5.76
CA SER A 133 31.67 15.85 5.22
C SER A 133 33.02 15.14 5.19
N ALA A 134 33.26 14.23 6.15
CA ALA A 134 34.48 13.42 6.24
C ALA A 134 34.57 12.32 5.16
N LYS A 135 33.47 11.95 4.50
CA LYS A 135 33.43 10.92 3.43
C LYS A 135 34.06 9.59 3.84
N LEU A 136 33.74 9.11 5.04
CA LEU A 136 34.27 7.86 5.58
C LEU A 136 33.79 6.67 4.76
N PRO A 137 34.68 5.75 4.36
CA PRO A 137 34.30 4.58 3.57
C PRO A 137 33.56 3.54 4.44
N PHE A 138 32.59 2.85 3.83
CA PHE A 138 32.02 1.63 4.40
C PHE A 138 32.86 0.43 3.93
N ARG A 139 33.39 -0.35 4.88
CA ARG A 139 34.22 -1.53 4.60
C ARG A 139 33.60 -2.75 5.24
N ARG A 140 33.21 -3.72 4.39
CA ARG A 140 32.66 -5.00 4.80
C ARG A 140 33.78 -5.96 5.21
N PHE A 141 33.56 -6.68 6.30
CA PHE A 141 34.40 -7.77 6.76
C PHE A 141 33.54 -8.99 7.11
N GLU A 142 34.12 -10.18 6.97
CA GLU A 142 33.52 -11.42 7.46
C GLU A 142 34.21 -11.82 8.76
N ALA A 143 33.45 -12.38 9.69
CA ALA A 143 33.96 -12.92 10.94
C ALA A 143 33.31 -14.28 11.22
N SER A 144 34.07 -15.17 11.87
CA SER A 144 33.48 -16.32 12.55
C SER A 144 32.51 -15.84 13.63
N ARG A 145 31.64 -16.73 14.10
CA ARG A 145 30.69 -16.38 15.17
C ARG A 145 31.44 -15.99 16.45
N GLU A 146 32.54 -16.68 16.75
CA GLU A 146 33.41 -16.44 17.90
C GLU A 146 34.10 -15.07 17.80
N ASP A 147 34.68 -14.75 16.63
CA ASP A 147 35.34 -13.46 16.41
C ASP A 147 34.32 -12.31 16.46
N ALA A 148 33.13 -12.49 15.88
CA ALA A 148 32.07 -11.49 15.94
C ALA A 148 31.63 -11.25 17.39
N LYS A 149 31.48 -12.29 18.22
CA LYS A 149 31.18 -12.12 19.65
C LYS A 149 32.28 -11.37 20.38
N ALA A 150 33.55 -11.66 20.08
CA ALA A 150 34.68 -10.96 20.68
C ALA A 150 34.70 -9.47 20.30
N ILE A 151 34.42 -9.13 19.03
CA ILE A 151 34.32 -7.75 18.55
C ILE A 151 33.22 -6.98 19.28
N PHE A 152 32.06 -7.62 19.52
CA PHE A 152 30.88 -6.97 20.10
C PHE A 152 30.64 -7.30 21.57
N GLN A 153 31.64 -7.81 22.29
CA GLN A 153 31.49 -8.31 23.67
C GLN A 153 30.88 -7.28 24.64
N ASP A 154 31.15 -5.99 24.41
CA ASP A 154 30.67 -4.88 25.23
C ASP A 154 29.24 -4.43 24.88
N ASN A 155 28.58 -5.11 23.94
CA ASN A 155 27.22 -4.83 23.51
C ASN A 155 26.35 -6.12 23.61
N PRO A 156 25.64 -6.31 24.74
CA PRO A 156 24.90 -7.56 24.99
C PRO A 156 23.81 -7.83 23.94
N PHE A 157 23.23 -6.77 23.34
CA PHE A 157 22.22 -6.91 22.30
C PHE A 157 22.80 -7.49 21.02
N LYS A 158 24.00 -7.05 20.61
CA LYS A 158 24.68 -7.60 19.43
C LYS A 158 25.16 -9.02 19.68
N VAL A 159 25.66 -9.32 20.88
CA VAL A 159 26.03 -10.69 21.28
C VAL A 159 24.82 -11.62 21.19
N GLU A 160 23.65 -11.22 21.70
CA GLU A 160 22.41 -12.00 21.61
C GLU A 160 21.99 -12.23 20.15
N LEU A 161 22.15 -11.24 19.26
CA LEU A 161 21.88 -11.42 17.83
C LEU A 161 22.81 -12.46 17.20
N ILE A 162 24.11 -12.37 17.48
CA ILE A 162 25.14 -13.30 16.99
C ILE A 162 24.90 -14.72 17.53
N GLU A 163 24.35 -14.84 18.73
CA GLU A 163 23.94 -16.12 19.29
C GLU A 163 22.81 -16.80 18.52
N GLY A 164 21.97 -16.03 17.82
CA GLY A 164 20.93 -16.56 16.95
C GLY A 164 21.43 -16.99 15.57
N PHE A 165 22.70 -16.77 15.21
CA PHE A 165 23.23 -17.13 13.90
C PHE A 165 23.78 -18.56 13.88
N GLU A 166 23.50 -19.30 12.81
CA GLU A 166 23.98 -20.67 12.59
C GLU A 166 25.46 -20.69 12.18
N GLU A 167 25.88 -19.72 11.37
CA GLU A 167 27.24 -19.60 10.84
C GLU A 167 27.89 -18.26 11.21
N GLY A 168 29.09 -18.00 10.65
CA GLY A 168 29.73 -16.69 10.69
C GLY A 168 28.86 -15.58 10.11
N THR A 169 29.27 -14.34 10.35
CA THR A 169 28.49 -13.16 9.96
C THR A 169 29.39 -12.05 9.47
N SER A 170 28.79 -11.07 8.80
CA SER A 170 29.49 -9.87 8.37
C SER A 170 29.32 -8.74 9.38
N TYR A 171 30.27 -7.83 9.34
CA TYR A 171 30.23 -6.56 10.03
C TYR A 171 30.85 -5.48 9.15
N TYR A 172 30.51 -4.22 9.45
CA TYR A 172 31.01 -3.07 8.70
C TYR A 172 31.81 -2.17 9.60
N LYS A 173 32.96 -1.71 9.08
CA LYS A 173 33.66 -0.56 9.62
C LYS A 173 33.33 0.68 8.81
N GLN A 174 32.94 1.75 9.49
CA GLN A 174 32.64 3.06 8.90
C GLN A 174 33.72 4.06 9.31
N GLY A 175 34.71 4.23 8.42
CA GLY A 175 36.00 4.79 8.85
C GLY A 175 36.73 3.82 9.80
N ASP A 176 37.55 4.37 10.70
CA ASP A 176 38.38 3.55 11.59
C ASP A 176 37.78 3.36 12.99
N ASP A 177 36.87 4.26 13.40
CA ASP A 177 36.41 4.38 14.79
C ASP A 177 35.05 3.72 15.08
N PHE A 178 34.31 3.29 14.06
CA PHE A 178 32.98 2.71 14.23
C PHE A 178 32.85 1.36 13.55
N VAL A 179 32.29 0.40 14.29
CA VAL A 179 32.01 -0.95 13.84
C VAL A 179 30.58 -1.31 14.17
N ASP A 180 29.88 -1.93 13.22
CA ASP A 180 28.49 -2.37 13.43
C ASP A 180 28.23 -3.72 12.77
N LEU A 181 27.41 -4.53 13.45
CA LEU A 181 27.01 -5.86 13.01
C LEU A 181 25.94 -5.72 11.94
N CYS A 182 26.27 -6.11 10.71
CA CYS A 182 25.37 -5.96 9.57
C CYS A 182 25.79 -6.84 8.39
N ARG A 183 24.80 -7.35 7.65
CA ARG A 183 25.00 -8.10 6.40
C ARG A 183 25.24 -7.19 5.19
N GLY A 184 24.69 -5.97 5.25
CA GLY A 184 24.70 -4.97 4.18
C GLY A 184 23.75 -5.31 3.03
N PRO A 185 23.97 -4.75 1.83
CA PRO A 185 25.11 -3.90 1.46
C PRO A 185 24.99 -2.45 1.96
N HIS A 186 26.07 -1.68 1.85
CA HIS A 186 26.12 -0.26 2.17
C HIS A 186 26.57 0.60 0.98
N VAL A 187 26.29 1.92 1.07
CA VAL A 187 26.83 2.92 0.14
C VAL A 187 28.36 2.99 0.26
N GLN A 188 29.04 3.56 -0.75
CA GLN A 188 30.51 3.56 -0.81
C GLN A 188 31.14 4.35 0.34
N HIS A 189 30.57 5.51 0.66
CA HIS A 189 31.05 6.37 1.75
C HIS A 189 29.95 7.28 2.31
N THR A 190 30.13 7.77 3.54
CA THR A 190 29.17 8.64 4.25
C THR A 190 28.79 9.89 3.48
N GLY A 191 29.71 10.43 2.66
CA GLY A 191 29.45 11.61 1.83
C GLY A 191 28.37 11.45 0.75
N GLN A 192 27.90 10.23 0.47
CA GLN A 192 26.73 10.03 -0.41
C GLN A 192 25.41 10.32 0.32
N LEU A 193 25.42 10.37 1.65
CA LEU A 193 24.26 10.58 2.53
C LEU A 193 24.09 12.07 2.88
N GLU A 194 24.13 12.94 1.88
CA GLU A 194 24.32 14.38 2.07
C GLU A 194 23.24 15.03 2.95
N ALA A 195 21.97 14.75 2.64
CA ALA A 195 20.85 15.40 3.30
C ALA A 195 20.15 14.41 4.22
N VAL A 196 20.25 14.64 5.53
CA VAL A 196 19.62 13.82 6.57
C VAL A 196 18.83 14.71 7.51
N LYS A 197 17.66 14.23 7.93
CA LYS A 197 16.81 14.85 8.94
C LYS A 197 16.32 13.79 9.94
N LEU A 198 16.52 14.03 11.23
CA LEU A 198 15.90 13.27 12.30
C LEU A 198 14.49 13.81 12.54
N THR A 199 13.51 12.92 12.66
CA THR A 199 12.09 13.26 12.59
C THR A 199 11.36 13.10 13.92
N LYS A 200 11.70 12.06 14.70
CA LYS A 200 10.98 11.74 15.94
C LYS A 200 11.80 10.89 16.90
N LEU A 201 11.57 11.10 18.20
CA LEU A 201 11.95 10.19 19.28
C LEU A 201 10.78 9.31 19.71
N ALA A 202 11.04 8.04 20.00
CA ALA A 202 10.07 7.11 20.57
C ALA A 202 10.73 6.14 21.55
N GLY A 203 9.94 5.58 22.46
CA GLY A 203 10.36 4.42 23.26
C GLY A 203 10.04 3.12 22.51
N SER A 204 10.93 2.14 22.62
CA SER A 204 10.67 0.76 22.20
C SER A 204 11.16 -0.21 23.26
N TYR A 205 10.89 -1.50 23.04
CA TYR A 205 11.38 -2.57 23.89
C TYR A 205 12.18 -3.55 23.05
N TRP A 206 13.22 -4.14 23.64
CA TRP A 206 14.04 -5.12 22.95
C TRP A 206 13.19 -6.31 22.47
N ARG A 207 13.32 -6.67 21.18
CA ARG A 207 12.47 -7.64 20.47
C ARG A 207 10.96 -7.37 20.54
N GLY A 208 10.54 -6.14 20.82
CA GLY A 208 9.13 -5.76 20.96
C GLY A 208 8.44 -6.36 22.19
N LYS A 209 9.20 -6.86 23.17
CA LYS A 209 8.67 -7.53 24.36
C LYS A 209 8.70 -6.60 25.57
N ALA A 210 7.53 -6.25 26.11
CA ALA A 210 7.40 -5.23 27.16
C ALA A 210 8.09 -5.58 28.49
N ASP A 211 8.39 -6.85 28.72
CA ASP A 211 9.15 -7.38 29.87
C ASP A 211 10.68 -7.32 29.66
N ARG A 212 11.16 -6.88 28.49
CA ARG A 212 12.58 -6.71 28.17
C ARG A 212 13.06 -5.27 28.29
N GLU A 213 14.35 -5.06 28.04
CA GLU A 213 15.03 -3.78 28.16
C GLU A 213 14.33 -2.68 27.34
N LYS A 214 14.13 -1.52 27.96
CA LYS A 214 13.60 -0.32 27.30
C LYS A 214 14.68 0.31 26.44
N LEU A 215 14.33 0.67 25.22
CA LEU A 215 15.21 1.27 24.22
C LEU A 215 14.68 2.64 23.80
N GLN A 216 15.60 3.49 23.35
CA GLN A 216 15.31 4.78 22.76
C GLN A 216 15.44 4.68 21.25
N ARG A 217 14.34 4.92 20.54
CA ARG A 217 14.26 4.90 19.09
C ARG A 217 14.39 6.30 18.53
N ILE A 218 15.31 6.48 17.61
CA ILE A 218 15.45 7.71 16.83
C ILE A 218 15.05 7.43 15.38
N TYR A 219 14.04 8.13 14.87
CA TYR A 219 13.63 8.08 13.47
C TYR A 219 14.34 9.15 12.65
N GLY A 220 14.63 8.82 11.38
CA GLY A 220 15.20 9.76 10.43
C GLY A 220 14.85 9.42 8.99
N ILE A 221 15.07 10.41 8.12
CA ILE A 221 14.95 10.28 6.67
C ILE A 221 16.14 10.95 6.00
N SER A 222 16.54 10.43 4.84
CA SER A 222 17.68 10.93 4.09
C SER A 222 17.46 10.92 2.59
N PHE A 223 18.16 11.82 1.91
CA PHE A 223 18.15 11.99 0.45
C PHE A 223 19.57 12.30 -0.06
N PRO A 224 19.85 12.04 -1.36
CA PRO A 224 21.15 12.32 -1.96
C PRO A 224 21.54 13.80 -1.96
N ASN A 225 20.57 14.72 -1.85
CA ASN A 225 20.83 16.16 -1.82
C ASN A 225 19.74 16.93 -1.04
N LYS A 226 20.09 18.16 -0.65
CA LYS A 226 19.21 19.04 0.15
C LYS A 226 17.92 19.45 -0.57
N LYS A 227 17.94 19.50 -1.91
CA LYS A 227 16.75 19.87 -2.69
C LYS A 227 15.66 18.80 -2.54
N GLN A 228 16.00 17.52 -2.72
CA GLN A 228 15.07 16.40 -2.54
C GLN A 228 14.56 16.30 -1.09
N LEU A 229 15.43 16.49 -0.09
CA LEU A 229 15.00 16.54 1.30
C LEU A 229 14.00 17.67 1.54
N LYS A 230 14.28 18.87 1.02
CA LYS A 230 13.37 20.01 1.15
C LYS A 230 12.04 19.74 0.47
N GLU A 231 12.04 19.23 -0.77
CA GLU A 231 10.82 18.87 -1.50
C GLU A 231 9.97 17.86 -0.70
N HIS A 232 10.60 16.88 -0.06
CA HIS A 232 9.92 15.91 0.79
C HIS A 232 9.32 16.55 2.06
N LEU A 233 10.08 17.39 2.77
CA LEU A 233 9.60 18.07 3.97
C LEU A 233 8.47 19.07 3.65
N ASP A 234 8.61 19.82 2.56
CA ASP A 234 7.58 20.73 2.07
C ASP A 234 6.30 19.96 1.71
N ALA A 235 6.42 18.78 1.10
CA ALA A 235 5.29 17.91 0.79
C ALA A 235 4.57 17.37 2.05
N ILE A 236 5.32 17.00 3.09
CA ILE A 236 4.73 16.61 4.39
C ILE A 236 3.96 17.77 5.02
N GLU A 237 4.55 18.97 5.04
CA GLU A 237 3.89 20.14 5.63
C GLU A 237 2.67 20.57 4.83
N GLU A 238 2.70 20.48 3.51
CA GLU A 238 1.52 20.70 2.67
C GLU A 238 0.44 19.63 2.92
N ALA A 239 0.82 18.37 3.08
CA ALA A 239 -0.12 17.30 3.42
C ALA A 239 -0.81 17.52 4.77
N LYS A 240 -0.08 17.97 5.80
CA LYS A 240 -0.67 18.33 7.10
C LYS A 240 -1.67 19.47 7.01
N LYS A 241 -1.43 20.46 6.14
CA LYS A 241 -2.39 21.56 5.91
C LYS A 241 -3.65 21.07 5.20
N ARG A 242 -3.54 20.02 4.40
CA ARG A 242 -4.63 19.41 3.63
C ARG A 242 -5.37 18.30 4.36
N ASP A 243 -4.99 18.01 5.61
CA ASP A 243 -5.62 16.95 6.39
C ASP A 243 -7.13 17.22 6.53
N HIS A 244 -7.94 16.30 6.00
CA HIS A 244 -9.40 16.44 6.00
C HIS A 244 -9.97 16.50 7.43
N ARG A 245 -9.28 15.98 8.45
CA ARG A 245 -9.73 16.05 9.84
C ARG A 245 -9.61 17.47 10.39
N LYS A 246 -8.54 18.17 9.99
CA LYS A 246 -8.33 19.57 10.36
C LYS A 246 -9.30 20.47 9.59
N ILE A 247 -9.32 20.36 8.27
CA ILE A 247 -10.21 21.16 7.41
C ILE A 247 -11.68 20.87 7.73
N GLY A 248 -12.03 19.59 7.89
CA GLY A 248 -13.39 19.17 8.20
C GLY A 248 -13.90 19.70 9.53
N ALA A 249 -13.02 19.85 10.53
CA ALA A 249 -13.36 20.53 11.78
C ALA A 249 -13.50 22.05 11.58
N GLU A 250 -12.54 22.69 10.89
CA GLU A 250 -12.56 24.14 10.62
C GLU A 250 -13.78 24.59 9.79
N MET A 251 -14.25 23.74 8.88
CA MET A 251 -15.39 23.98 8.01
C MET A 251 -16.69 23.37 8.54
N GLU A 252 -16.67 22.75 9.73
CA GLU A 252 -17.84 22.11 10.34
C GLU A 252 -18.52 21.08 9.39
N LEU A 253 -17.72 20.24 8.73
CA LEU A 253 -18.22 19.21 7.81
C LEU A 253 -18.67 17.96 8.58
N PHE A 254 -17.87 17.53 9.54
CA PHE A 254 -18.13 16.34 10.35
C PHE A 254 -17.43 16.44 11.71
N ALA A 255 -17.88 15.62 12.65
CA ALA A 255 -17.25 15.44 13.94
C ALA A 255 -17.07 13.95 14.25
N PHE A 256 -16.14 13.67 15.17
CA PHE A 256 -15.98 12.35 15.79
C PHE A 256 -16.06 12.52 17.30
N HIS A 257 -16.73 11.56 17.94
CA HIS A 257 -16.94 11.55 19.38
C HIS A 257 -16.51 10.20 19.96
N GLU A 258 -16.12 10.17 21.24
CA GLU A 258 -15.65 8.95 21.91
C GLU A 258 -16.76 7.90 22.03
N GLU A 259 -18.03 8.32 22.06
CA GLU A 259 -19.21 7.46 22.05
C GLU A 259 -19.40 6.72 20.71
N GLY A 260 -18.78 7.23 19.63
CA GLY A 260 -18.85 6.66 18.29
C GLY A 260 -17.48 6.54 17.63
N PRO A 261 -16.57 5.70 18.13
CA PRO A 261 -15.22 5.59 17.59
C PRO A 261 -15.27 4.95 16.20
N GLY A 262 -14.90 5.73 15.18
CA GLY A 262 -14.98 5.32 13.77
C GLY A 262 -16.37 5.50 13.14
N PHE A 263 -17.28 6.20 13.81
CA PHE A 263 -18.62 6.54 13.32
C PHE A 263 -18.70 8.06 13.09
N PRO A 264 -18.61 8.55 11.84
CA PRO A 264 -18.62 9.99 11.58
C PRO A 264 -19.99 10.61 11.87
N PHE A 265 -19.99 11.75 12.55
CA PHE A 265 -21.16 12.59 12.77
C PHE A 265 -21.16 13.69 11.71
N TRP A 266 -22.05 13.60 10.73
CA TRP A 266 -22.16 14.60 9.68
C TRP A 266 -22.86 15.86 10.19
N LEU A 267 -22.20 17.01 10.02
CA LEU A 267 -22.70 18.33 10.39
C LEU A 267 -23.39 18.98 9.18
N PRO A 268 -24.13 20.10 9.35
CA PRO A 268 -24.91 20.70 8.26
C PRO A 268 -24.13 20.95 6.97
N ASN A 269 -22.90 21.45 7.05
CA ASN A 269 -22.08 21.71 5.86
C ASN A 269 -21.66 20.41 5.16
N GLY A 270 -21.32 19.37 5.92
CA GLY A 270 -21.02 18.05 5.36
C GLY A 270 -22.25 17.38 4.74
N MET A 271 -23.45 17.64 5.28
CA MET A 271 -24.70 17.17 4.68
C MET A 271 -25.02 17.86 3.35
N ILE A 272 -24.66 19.14 3.19
CA ILE A 272 -24.76 19.84 1.89
C ILE A 272 -23.85 19.16 0.86
N LEU A 273 -22.57 18.93 1.20
CA LEU A 273 -21.63 18.21 0.33
C LEU A 273 -22.18 16.85 -0.11
N GLN A 274 -22.64 16.05 0.85
CA GLN A 274 -23.24 14.75 0.55
C GLN A 274 -24.45 14.91 -0.38
N LYS A 275 -25.37 15.82 -0.08
CA LYS A 275 -26.56 16.02 -0.91
C LYS A 275 -26.22 16.30 -2.37
N GLU A 276 -25.26 17.21 -2.64
CA GLU A 276 -24.89 17.57 -4.01
C GLU A 276 -24.18 16.41 -4.74
N ILE A 277 -23.27 15.69 -4.06
CA ILE A 277 -22.60 14.51 -4.61
C ILE A 277 -23.62 13.42 -4.96
N LEU A 278 -24.52 13.10 -4.03
CA LEU A 278 -25.53 12.06 -4.21
C LEU A 278 -26.58 12.48 -5.26
N GLY A 279 -26.91 13.77 -5.34
CA GLY A 279 -27.78 14.31 -6.38
C GLY A 279 -27.20 14.13 -7.77
N PHE A 280 -25.91 14.45 -7.96
CA PHE A 280 -25.21 14.24 -9.22
C PHE A 280 -25.13 12.75 -9.59
N TRP A 281 -24.83 11.89 -8.61
CA TRP A 281 -24.85 10.44 -8.81
C TRP A 281 -26.23 9.98 -9.28
N ARG A 282 -27.32 10.37 -8.59
CA ARG A 282 -28.69 9.95 -8.95
C ARG A 282 -29.05 10.33 -10.39
N LEU A 283 -28.73 11.56 -10.77
CA LEU A 283 -28.99 12.05 -12.13
C LEU A 283 -28.31 11.17 -13.20
N LEU A 284 -27.04 10.82 -13.02
CA LEU A 284 -26.33 9.95 -13.96
C LEU A 284 -26.91 8.53 -14.00
N HIS A 285 -27.34 8.03 -12.85
CA HIS A 285 -27.82 6.67 -12.68
C HIS A 285 -29.21 6.48 -13.28
N GLU A 286 -30.10 7.46 -13.09
CA GLU A 286 -31.43 7.48 -13.69
C GLU A 286 -31.35 7.46 -15.22
N VAL A 287 -30.48 8.28 -15.81
CA VAL A 287 -30.26 8.33 -17.27
C VAL A 287 -29.73 7.00 -17.84
N LEU A 288 -28.99 6.23 -17.04
CA LEU A 288 -28.42 4.93 -17.43
C LEU A 288 -29.31 3.74 -17.05
N GLY A 289 -30.51 3.99 -16.53
CA GLY A 289 -31.50 2.96 -16.21
C GLY A 289 -31.22 2.18 -14.92
N TYR A 290 -30.43 2.74 -13.99
CA TYR A 290 -30.30 2.18 -12.65
C TYR A 290 -31.57 2.42 -11.83
N GLN A 291 -31.94 1.41 -11.04
CA GLN A 291 -33.08 1.45 -10.13
C GLN A 291 -32.58 1.61 -8.71
N GLU A 292 -32.78 2.78 -8.11
CA GLU A 292 -32.44 3.03 -6.70
C GLU A 292 -33.39 2.23 -5.79
N VAL A 293 -32.83 1.39 -4.92
CA VAL A 293 -33.54 0.59 -3.92
C VAL A 293 -32.99 0.86 -2.53
N LYS A 294 -33.61 0.26 -1.51
CA LYS A 294 -33.13 0.31 -0.13
C LYS A 294 -33.34 -1.04 0.56
N THR A 295 -32.30 -1.60 1.15
CA THR A 295 -32.36 -2.87 1.87
C THR A 295 -32.20 -2.68 3.39
N PRO A 296 -32.72 -3.58 4.23
CA PRO A 296 -32.56 -3.50 5.68
C PRO A 296 -31.08 -3.50 6.12
N ILE A 297 -30.79 -2.79 7.21
CA ILE A 297 -29.44 -2.73 7.79
C ILE A 297 -29.11 -4.00 8.59
N MET A 298 -30.11 -4.61 9.21
CA MET A 298 -29.96 -5.81 10.04
C MET A 298 -30.75 -6.96 9.41
N LEU A 299 -30.07 -8.08 9.20
CA LEU A 299 -30.61 -9.25 8.49
C LEU A 299 -30.28 -10.53 9.26
N SER A 300 -31.11 -11.56 9.08
CA SER A 300 -30.90 -12.86 9.74
C SER A 300 -29.52 -13.43 9.42
N GLU A 301 -28.89 -14.04 10.42
CA GLU A 301 -27.59 -14.70 10.28
C GLU A 301 -27.58 -15.74 9.14
N THR A 302 -28.72 -16.41 8.93
CA THR A 302 -28.91 -17.43 7.88
C THR A 302 -28.59 -16.92 6.47
N LEU A 303 -28.85 -15.63 6.20
CA LEU A 303 -28.52 -14.99 4.93
C LEU A 303 -27.01 -14.95 4.67
N TRP A 304 -26.22 -14.69 5.72
CA TRP A 304 -24.77 -14.57 5.63
C TRP A 304 -24.10 -15.93 5.48
N HIS A 305 -24.70 -16.99 6.06
CA HIS A 305 -24.29 -18.38 5.80
C HIS A 305 -24.57 -18.78 4.35
N ARG A 306 -25.78 -18.53 3.83
CA ARG A 306 -26.15 -18.84 2.44
C ARG A 306 -25.22 -18.14 1.45
N SER A 307 -24.98 -16.85 1.66
CA SER A 307 -24.13 -16.05 0.79
C SER A 307 -22.64 -16.37 0.87
N GLY A 308 -22.18 -17.11 1.88
CA GLY A 308 -20.76 -17.39 2.10
C GLY A 308 -19.99 -16.28 2.83
N HIS A 309 -20.65 -15.17 3.18
CA HIS A 309 -20.01 -14.05 3.88
C HIS A 309 -19.68 -14.40 5.33
N TYR A 310 -20.46 -15.27 5.97
CA TYR A 310 -20.15 -15.71 7.33
C TYR A 310 -18.80 -16.42 7.40
N GLN A 311 -18.52 -17.32 6.46
CA GLN A 311 -17.29 -18.10 6.45
C GLN A 311 -16.05 -17.23 6.15
N ASN A 312 -16.21 -16.22 5.29
CA ASN A 312 -15.09 -15.44 4.78
C ASN A 312 -14.92 -14.06 5.43
N TYR A 313 -15.95 -13.55 6.12
CA TYR A 313 -16.02 -12.14 6.55
C TYR A 313 -16.52 -11.94 7.99
N LYS A 314 -16.84 -13.02 8.73
CA LYS A 314 -17.39 -12.95 10.10
C LYS A 314 -16.57 -12.08 11.06
N GLU A 315 -15.24 -12.12 10.97
CA GLU A 315 -14.36 -11.35 11.86
C GLU A 315 -14.57 -9.83 11.73
N ASN A 316 -15.09 -9.39 10.58
CA ASN A 316 -15.37 -8.00 10.25
C ASN A 316 -16.86 -7.64 10.38
N MET A 317 -17.69 -8.50 10.96
CA MET A 317 -19.14 -8.31 11.07
C MET A 317 -19.57 -8.04 12.51
N TYR A 318 -20.67 -7.29 12.66
CA TYR A 318 -21.35 -7.10 13.94
C TYR A 318 -22.55 -8.03 14.05
N PHE A 319 -22.61 -8.81 15.12
CA PHE A 319 -23.70 -9.74 15.40
C PHE A 319 -24.52 -9.30 16.61
N THR A 320 -25.80 -9.62 16.59
CA THR A 320 -26.70 -9.46 17.73
C THR A 320 -27.73 -10.58 17.73
N SER A 321 -28.50 -10.67 18.80
CA SER A 321 -29.59 -11.63 18.92
C SER A 321 -30.90 -10.86 19.09
N ILE A 322 -31.90 -11.23 18.30
CA ILE A 322 -33.27 -10.74 18.46
C ILE A 322 -34.11 -11.97 18.75
N ASP A 323 -34.81 -11.95 19.89
CA ASP A 323 -35.49 -13.10 20.48
C ASP A 323 -34.51 -14.28 20.66
N GLU A 324 -34.69 -15.36 19.91
CA GLU A 324 -33.82 -16.55 19.89
C GLU A 324 -33.01 -16.68 18.57
N GLY A 325 -33.14 -15.72 17.66
CA GLY A 325 -32.50 -15.74 16.35
C GLY A 325 -31.20 -14.93 16.29
N GLY A 326 -30.19 -15.46 15.59
CA GLY A 326 -28.99 -14.71 15.24
C GLY A 326 -29.25 -13.70 14.12
N PHE A 327 -28.76 -12.48 14.29
CA PHE A 327 -28.81 -11.40 13.30
C PHE A 327 -27.43 -10.78 13.14
N ALA A 328 -27.18 -10.19 11.98
CA ALA A 328 -25.99 -9.37 11.77
C ALA A 328 -26.34 -8.05 11.10
N VAL A 329 -25.58 -7.01 11.44
CA VAL A 329 -25.58 -5.75 10.71
C VAL A 329 -24.84 -5.98 9.39
N LYS A 330 -25.42 -5.54 8.27
CA LYS A 330 -24.89 -5.84 6.93
C LYS A 330 -23.47 -5.26 6.76
N PRO A 331 -22.48 -6.08 6.37
CA PRO A 331 -21.14 -5.60 5.98
C PRO A 331 -21.06 -5.21 4.49
N MET A 332 -22.05 -5.65 3.69
CA MET A 332 -22.18 -5.47 2.24
C MET A 332 -23.67 -5.56 1.84
N ASN A 333 -24.04 -4.95 0.71
CA ASN A 333 -25.44 -4.91 0.25
C ASN A 333 -25.84 -6.08 -0.67
N CYS A 334 -24.86 -6.79 -1.23
CA CYS A 334 -25.05 -7.82 -2.26
C CYS A 334 -26.16 -8.84 -1.94
N PRO A 335 -26.21 -9.52 -0.76
CA PRO A 335 -27.26 -10.48 -0.49
C PRO A 335 -28.66 -9.87 -0.49
N GLY A 336 -28.80 -8.63 0.00
CA GLY A 336 -30.06 -7.90 -0.04
C GLY A 336 -30.52 -7.62 -1.47
N HIS A 337 -29.60 -7.25 -2.36
CA HIS A 337 -29.93 -6.99 -3.77
C HIS A 337 -30.33 -8.26 -4.52
N VAL A 338 -29.73 -9.42 -4.19
CA VAL A 338 -30.15 -10.70 -4.77
C VAL A 338 -31.54 -11.11 -4.28
N LEU A 339 -31.88 -10.84 -3.01
CA LEU A 339 -33.26 -11.02 -2.53
C LEU A 339 -34.26 -10.11 -3.27
N MET A 340 -33.87 -8.86 -3.55
CA MET A 340 -34.69 -7.92 -4.34
C MET A 340 -34.86 -8.40 -5.78
N TYR A 341 -33.80 -8.94 -6.39
CA TYR A 341 -33.90 -9.60 -7.70
C TYR A 341 -34.90 -10.76 -7.64
N ASN A 342 -34.77 -11.67 -6.67
CA ASN A 342 -35.65 -12.84 -6.53
C ASN A 342 -37.11 -12.51 -6.14
N ALA A 343 -37.43 -11.26 -5.81
CA ALA A 343 -38.80 -10.86 -5.46
C ALA A 343 -39.78 -10.96 -6.64
N LYS A 344 -39.28 -11.00 -7.88
CA LYS A 344 -40.08 -11.22 -9.09
C LYS A 344 -39.38 -12.16 -10.07
N LYS A 345 -40.14 -12.77 -10.97
CA LYS A 345 -39.58 -13.50 -12.13
C LYS A 345 -39.12 -12.50 -13.19
N HIS A 346 -38.03 -12.81 -13.89
CA HIS A 346 -37.45 -11.96 -14.93
C HIS A 346 -37.38 -12.68 -16.28
N SER A 347 -37.54 -11.92 -17.36
CA SER A 347 -37.25 -12.36 -18.74
C SER A 347 -35.88 -11.85 -19.19
N TYR A 348 -35.20 -12.57 -20.10
CA TYR A 348 -33.98 -12.09 -20.75
C TYR A 348 -34.11 -10.69 -21.36
N ARG A 349 -35.33 -10.27 -21.73
CA ARG A 349 -35.63 -8.94 -22.29
C ARG A 349 -35.51 -7.80 -21.27
N GLU A 350 -35.55 -8.10 -19.98
CA GLU A 350 -35.36 -7.13 -18.90
C GLU A 350 -33.88 -6.95 -18.54
N LEU A 351 -32.99 -7.82 -19.05
CA LEU A 351 -31.56 -7.76 -18.76
C LEU A 351 -30.82 -6.82 -19.75
N PRO A 352 -29.84 -6.03 -19.28
CA PRO A 352 -29.30 -6.01 -17.92
C PRO A 352 -30.18 -5.22 -16.92
N LEU A 353 -30.47 -5.84 -15.76
CA LEU A 353 -31.18 -5.19 -14.66
C LEU A 353 -30.18 -4.58 -13.67
N LYS A 354 -30.27 -3.27 -13.45
CA LYS A 354 -29.28 -2.50 -12.71
C LYS A 354 -29.85 -2.02 -11.37
N ILE A 355 -29.59 -2.73 -10.28
CA ILE A 355 -30.07 -2.38 -8.93
C ILE A 355 -29.01 -1.58 -8.20
N ALA A 356 -29.32 -0.38 -7.71
CA ALA A 356 -28.37 0.48 -7.01
C ALA A 356 -28.89 0.95 -5.65
N GLU A 357 -28.01 1.13 -4.67
CA GLU A 357 -28.37 1.57 -3.32
C GLU A 357 -27.22 2.43 -2.76
N PHE A 358 -27.56 3.56 -2.14
CA PHE A 358 -26.64 4.20 -1.18
C PHE A 358 -26.65 3.39 0.12
N GLY A 359 -25.93 2.28 0.09
CA GLY A 359 -26.04 1.22 1.09
C GLY A 359 -25.21 1.54 2.33
N LEU A 360 -25.89 1.82 3.44
CA LEU A 360 -25.26 2.00 4.75
C LEU A 360 -24.83 0.63 5.31
N VAL A 361 -23.52 0.42 5.40
CA VAL A 361 -22.91 -0.84 5.86
C VAL A 361 -22.01 -0.61 7.07
N HIS A 362 -21.74 -1.67 7.81
CA HIS A 362 -20.89 -1.64 8.99
C HIS A 362 -19.81 -2.71 8.93
N ARG A 363 -18.57 -2.35 9.25
CA ARG A 363 -17.43 -3.28 9.32
C ARG A 363 -16.68 -3.10 10.63
N HIS A 364 -16.36 -4.22 11.26
CA HIS A 364 -15.61 -4.26 12.51
C HIS A 364 -14.12 -4.02 12.28
N GLU A 365 -13.78 -2.77 12.01
CA GLU A 365 -12.39 -2.31 11.90
C GLU A 365 -11.75 -2.18 13.29
N LEU A 366 -10.48 -2.59 13.42
CA LEU A 366 -9.72 -2.42 14.65
C LEU A 366 -9.58 -0.94 15.00
N SER A 367 -9.67 -0.58 16.28
CA SER A 367 -9.60 0.84 16.70
C SER A 367 -8.29 1.51 16.29
N GLY A 368 -7.18 0.78 16.31
CA GLY A 368 -5.85 1.30 15.97
C GLY A 368 -5.65 1.62 14.48
N VAL A 369 -6.57 1.22 13.60
CA VAL A 369 -6.47 1.49 12.15
C VAL A 369 -7.47 2.54 11.67
N LEU A 370 -8.35 3.04 12.54
CA LEU A 370 -9.32 4.08 12.20
C LEU A 370 -8.58 5.39 11.86
N HIS A 371 -9.04 6.06 10.81
CA HIS A 371 -8.39 7.29 10.34
C HIS A 371 -9.37 8.24 9.67
N GLY A 372 -9.91 9.19 10.45
CA GLY A 372 -10.86 10.19 9.96
C GLY A 372 -11.96 9.57 9.11
N LEU A 373 -12.22 10.14 7.94
CA LEU A 373 -13.15 9.59 6.95
C LEU A 373 -12.54 8.52 6.04
N PHE A 374 -11.21 8.35 6.02
CA PHE A 374 -10.57 7.36 5.14
C PHE A 374 -10.79 5.92 5.60
N ARG A 375 -10.92 5.69 6.91
CA ARG A 375 -11.18 4.36 7.48
C ARG A 375 -12.11 4.48 8.69
N VAL A 376 -13.35 4.06 8.47
CA VAL A 376 -14.49 4.17 9.40
C VAL A 376 -15.16 2.81 9.56
N ARG A 377 -15.95 2.64 10.62
CA ARG A 377 -16.73 1.42 10.91
C ARG A 377 -18.12 1.44 10.31
N MET A 378 -18.64 2.64 10.03
CA MET A 378 -19.91 2.87 9.36
C MET A 378 -19.66 3.74 8.15
N PHE A 379 -20.13 3.28 7.00
CA PHE A 379 -19.99 4.02 5.76
C PHE A 379 -21.11 3.70 4.78
N THR A 380 -21.36 4.63 3.89
CA THR A 380 -22.35 4.50 2.82
C THR A 380 -21.61 4.24 1.52
N GLN A 381 -21.88 3.11 0.88
CA GLN A 381 -21.33 2.82 -0.44
C GLN A 381 -22.29 3.24 -1.55
N ASP A 382 -21.75 3.73 -2.67
CA ASP A 382 -22.51 4.02 -3.88
C ASP A 382 -22.71 2.75 -4.73
N ASP A 383 -23.24 1.74 -4.04
CA ASP A 383 -23.18 0.34 -4.44
C ASP A 383 -24.24 0.03 -5.50
N ALA A 384 -23.87 -0.83 -6.45
CA ALA A 384 -24.82 -1.37 -7.41
C ALA A 384 -24.46 -2.79 -7.82
N HIS A 385 -25.51 -3.55 -8.10
CA HIS A 385 -25.47 -4.93 -8.53
C HIS A 385 -26.25 -5.04 -9.83
N ILE A 386 -25.55 -5.35 -10.91
CA ILE A 386 -26.12 -5.46 -12.25
C ILE A 386 -26.26 -6.94 -12.58
N PHE A 387 -27.49 -7.38 -12.80
CA PHE A 387 -27.81 -8.73 -13.24
C PHE A 387 -27.90 -8.74 -14.76
N CYS A 388 -27.09 -9.56 -15.42
CA CYS A 388 -27.02 -9.61 -16.88
C CYS A 388 -26.83 -11.05 -17.38
N ALA A 389 -27.12 -11.28 -18.65
CA ALA A 389 -26.78 -12.54 -19.30
C ALA A 389 -25.26 -12.60 -19.58
N GLU A 390 -24.70 -13.81 -19.70
CA GLU A 390 -23.25 -14.01 -19.89
C GLU A 390 -22.70 -13.28 -21.13
N ASP A 391 -23.48 -13.23 -22.22
CA ASP A 391 -23.13 -12.57 -23.47
C ASP A 391 -23.14 -11.03 -23.36
N GLN A 392 -23.79 -10.47 -22.34
CA GLN A 392 -23.89 -9.03 -22.09
C GLN A 392 -22.74 -8.47 -21.23
N ILE A 393 -21.95 -9.33 -20.57
CA ILE A 393 -20.94 -8.93 -19.57
C ILE A 393 -20.02 -7.83 -20.09
N LYS A 394 -19.46 -8.02 -21.30
CA LYS A 394 -18.50 -7.11 -21.90
C LYS A 394 -19.09 -5.71 -22.11
N ASP A 395 -20.29 -5.62 -22.67
CA ASP A 395 -20.94 -4.35 -22.97
C ASP A 395 -21.34 -3.62 -21.69
N VAL A 396 -21.80 -4.35 -20.67
CA VAL A 396 -22.10 -3.79 -19.35
C VAL A 396 -20.84 -3.23 -18.69
N ILE A 397 -19.71 -3.94 -18.72
CA ILE A 397 -18.44 -3.45 -18.15
C ILE A 397 -18.00 -2.15 -18.85
N ILE A 398 -18.06 -2.11 -20.19
CA ILE A 398 -17.68 -0.91 -20.96
C ILE A 398 -18.58 0.28 -20.58
N GLU A 399 -19.89 0.06 -20.40
CA GLU A 399 -20.82 1.09 -19.95
C GLU A 399 -20.44 1.62 -18.55
N VAL A 400 -20.15 0.71 -17.60
CA VAL A 400 -19.74 1.10 -16.24
C VAL A 400 -18.41 1.84 -16.26
N MET A 401 -17.44 1.41 -17.06
CA MET A 401 -16.16 2.12 -17.23
C MET A 401 -16.35 3.54 -17.76
N SER A 402 -17.27 3.73 -18.72
CA SER A 402 -17.63 5.05 -19.24
C SER A 402 -18.27 5.93 -18.16
N LEU A 403 -19.17 5.36 -17.36
CA LEU A 403 -19.78 6.03 -16.21
C LEU A 403 -18.72 6.46 -15.18
N VAL A 404 -17.78 5.58 -14.82
CA VAL A 404 -16.68 5.89 -13.90
C VAL A 404 -15.84 7.06 -14.41
N LYS A 405 -15.42 7.02 -15.68
CA LYS A 405 -14.64 8.11 -16.31
C LYS A 405 -15.40 9.44 -16.28
N ARG A 406 -16.69 9.42 -16.63
CA ARG A 406 -17.54 10.62 -16.61
C ARG A 406 -17.71 11.17 -15.20
N PHE A 407 -17.91 10.31 -14.22
CA PHE A 407 -18.07 10.71 -12.82
C PHE A 407 -16.79 11.37 -12.31
N TYR A 408 -15.64 10.72 -12.46
CA TYR A 408 -14.34 11.26 -12.02
C TYR A 408 -13.95 12.56 -12.72
N GLY A 409 -14.21 12.68 -14.02
CA GLY A 409 -13.97 13.92 -14.76
C GLY A 409 -14.74 15.12 -14.19
N ALA A 410 -15.96 14.91 -13.67
CA ALA A 410 -16.74 15.98 -13.04
C ALA A 410 -16.12 16.51 -11.74
N PHE A 411 -15.30 15.71 -11.05
CA PHE A 411 -14.54 16.10 -9.87
C PHE A 411 -13.08 16.50 -10.20
N GLY A 412 -12.72 16.58 -11.48
CA GLY A 412 -11.36 16.96 -11.91
C GLY A 412 -10.30 15.86 -11.74
N PHE A 413 -10.72 14.60 -11.56
CA PHE A 413 -9.80 13.46 -11.56
C PHE A 413 -9.61 12.95 -12.99
N GLU A 414 -8.62 13.50 -13.69
CA GLU A 414 -8.29 13.12 -15.07
C GLU A 414 -7.31 11.93 -15.16
N ASP A 415 -6.43 11.78 -14.18
CA ASP A 415 -5.43 10.71 -14.10
C ASP A 415 -5.98 9.51 -13.33
N VAL A 416 -6.61 8.59 -14.07
CA VAL A 416 -7.20 7.35 -13.54
C VAL A 416 -6.35 6.16 -13.96
N HIS A 417 -5.72 5.51 -12.99
CA HIS A 417 -5.02 4.25 -13.21
C HIS A 417 -5.96 3.07 -13.02
N VAL A 418 -5.85 2.06 -13.87
CA VAL A 418 -6.72 0.88 -13.85
C VAL A 418 -5.89 -0.36 -13.58
N GLU A 419 -6.34 -1.17 -12.65
CA GLU A 419 -5.74 -2.46 -12.32
C GLU A 419 -6.73 -3.61 -12.57
N LEU A 420 -6.23 -4.72 -13.11
CA LEU A 420 -6.98 -5.98 -13.21
C LEU A 420 -6.46 -6.92 -12.12
N SER A 421 -7.29 -7.12 -11.10
CA SER A 421 -7.00 -7.92 -9.92
C SER A 421 -7.53 -9.35 -10.11
N THR A 422 -6.63 -10.32 -10.14
CA THR A 422 -6.93 -11.73 -10.47
C THR A 422 -7.10 -12.59 -9.22
N ARG A 423 -7.48 -13.86 -9.41
CA ARG A 423 -7.77 -14.84 -8.36
C ARG A 423 -6.73 -14.87 -7.23
N PRO A 424 -7.14 -14.76 -5.95
CA PRO A 424 -6.28 -14.98 -4.79
C PRO A 424 -5.70 -16.40 -4.75
N GLU A 425 -4.53 -16.56 -4.13
CA GLU A 425 -3.88 -17.89 -4.01
C GLU A 425 -4.65 -18.82 -3.06
N ASP A 426 -5.05 -18.34 -1.87
CA ASP A 426 -5.54 -19.21 -0.78
C ASP A 426 -7.01 -18.99 -0.39
N LYS A 427 -7.64 -17.89 -0.80
CA LYS A 427 -8.97 -17.47 -0.32
C LYS A 427 -9.92 -17.10 -1.46
N PHE A 428 -10.37 -18.10 -2.22
CA PHE A 428 -11.41 -17.94 -3.23
C PHE A 428 -12.48 -19.05 -3.14
N ILE A 429 -13.67 -18.75 -3.67
CA ILE A 429 -14.78 -19.71 -3.79
C ILE A 429 -15.13 -19.93 -5.27
N GLY A 430 -15.70 -21.09 -5.58
CA GLY A 430 -16.10 -21.48 -6.94
C GLY A 430 -15.00 -22.22 -7.71
N ASP A 431 -15.36 -22.73 -8.89
CA ASP A 431 -14.46 -23.55 -9.71
C ASP A 431 -13.42 -22.71 -10.44
N ILE A 432 -12.22 -23.28 -10.64
CA ILE A 432 -11.12 -22.64 -11.38
C ILE A 432 -11.55 -22.23 -12.79
N GLU A 433 -12.38 -23.04 -13.45
CA GLU A 433 -12.90 -22.73 -14.79
C GLU A 433 -13.84 -21.52 -14.80
N VAL A 434 -14.60 -21.30 -13.73
CA VAL A 434 -15.43 -20.09 -13.59
C VAL A 434 -14.54 -18.86 -13.43
N TRP A 435 -13.48 -18.98 -12.64
CA TRP A 435 -12.49 -17.92 -12.47
C TRP A 435 -11.76 -17.57 -13.76
N ASN A 436 -11.29 -18.57 -14.50
CA ASN A 436 -10.60 -18.35 -15.77
C ASN A 436 -11.51 -17.62 -16.77
N ARG A 437 -12.79 -18.00 -16.83
CA ARG A 437 -13.80 -17.30 -17.65
C ARG A 437 -14.04 -15.87 -17.18
N ALA A 438 -14.14 -15.66 -15.87
CA ALA A 438 -14.35 -14.34 -15.28
C ALA A 438 -13.18 -13.37 -15.57
N GLU A 439 -11.95 -13.83 -15.38
CA GLU A 439 -10.74 -13.06 -15.64
C GLU A 439 -10.61 -12.71 -17.12
N GLN A 440 -10.89 -13.69 -17.99
CA GLN A 440 -10.87 -13.46 -19.44
C GLN A 440 -11.94 -12.45 -19.85
N ALA A 441 -13.16 -12.51 -19.30
CA ALA A 441 -14.22 -11.55 -19.62
C ALA A 441 -13.86 -10.11 -19.22
N LEU A 442 -13.26 -9.91 -18.04
CA LEU A 442 -12.77 -8.59 -17.62
C LEU A 442 -11.63 -8.11 -18.52
N LYS A 443 -10.69 -9.00 -18.87
CA LYS A 443 -9.58 -8.69 -19.78
C LYS A 443 -10.08 -8.29 -21.17
N ASP A 444 -11.02 -9.04 -21.74
CA ASP A 444 -11.59 -8.75 -23.06
C ASP A 444 -12.32 -7.41 -23.07
N ALA A 445 -13.02 -7.05 -21.99
CA ALA A 445 -13.66 -5.74 -21.86
C ALA A 445 -12.63 -4.60 -21.78
N LEU A 446 -11.54 -4.78 -21.03
CA LEU A 446 -10.44 -3.83 -20.94
C LEU A 446 -9.77 -3.62 -22.30
N ASP A 447 -9.40 -4.72 -22.96
CA ASP A 447 -8.76 -4.73 -24.28
C ASP A 447 -9.66 -4.06 -25.34
N ALA A 448 -10.96 -4.41 -25.37
CA ALA A 448 -11.92 -3.82 -26.30
C ALA A 448 -12.15 -2.32 -26.05
N SER A 449 -12.06 -1.86 -24.80
CA SER A 449 -12.19 -0.44 -24.45
C SER A 449 -10.95 0.40 -24.80
N GLY A 450 -9.83 -0.23 -25.15
CA GLY A 450 -8.53 0.44 -25.34
C GLY A 450 -7.96 1.07 -24.06
N THR A 451 -8.41 0.62 -22.88
CA THR A 451 -7.97 1.16 -21.59
C THR A 451 -6.66 0.49 -21.18
N ASN A 452 -5.60 1.28 -20.96
CA ASN A 452 -4.36 0.77 -20.40
C ASN A 452 -4.59 0.33 -18.94
N TYR A 453 -4.14 -0.87 -18.60
CA TYR A 453 -4.27 -1.43 -17.26
C TYR A 453 -3.01 -2.18 -16.82
N LYS A 454 -2.84 -2.32 -15.51
CA LYS A 454 -1.78 -3.14 -14.90
C LYS A 454 -2.40 -4.40 -14.30
N LEU A 455 -1.71 -5.54 -14.40
CA LEU A 455 -2.10 -6.73 -13.66
C LEU A 455 -1.75 -6.57 -12.17
N ASN A 456 -2.69 -6.95 -11.30
CA ASN A 456 -2.48 -7.04 -9.85
C ASN A 456 -2.79 -8.48 -9.38
N PRO A 457 -1.85 -9.42 -9.56
CA PRO A 457 -2.10 -10.83 -9.29
C PRO A 457 -2.45 -11.10 -7.83
N GLY A 458 -3.51 -11.87 -7.59
CA GLY A 458 -3.89 -12.32 -6.24
C GLY A 458 -4.76 -11.36 -5.44
N ASP A 459 -5.06 -10.17 -5.95
CA ASP A 459 -5.83 -9.15 -5.23
C ASP A 459 -7.35 -9.21 -5.49
N GLY A 460 -7.85 -10.19 -6.25
CA GLY A 460 -9.28 -10.39 -6.51
C GLY A 460 -10.12 -10.56 -5.23
N ALA A 461 -11.43 -10.32 -5.31
CA ALA A 461 -12.34 -10.60 -4.20
C ALA A 461 -12.51 -12.12 -4.03
N PHE A 462 -12.93 -12.60 -2.86
CA PHE A 462 -13.06 -14.05 -2.65
C PHE A 462 -14.05 -14.73 -3.61
N TYR A 463 -15.01 -13.97 -4.19
CA TYR A 463 -16.05 -14.46 -5.11
C TYR A 463 -15.81 -14.13 -6.59
N GLY A 464 -14.75 -13.40 -6.94
CA GLY A 464 -14.47 -13.08 -8.35
C GLY A 464 -13.35 -12.06 -8.58
N PRO A 465 -12.86 -11.96 -9.84
CA PRO A 465 -11.87 -10.98 -10.22
C PRO A 465 -12.51 -9.59 -10.33
N LYS A 466 -11.69 -8.54 -10.33
CA LYS A 466 -12.16 -7.15 -10.36
C LYS A 466 -11.28 -6.22 -11.17
N ILE A 467 -11.90 -5.19 -11.73
CA ILE A 467 -11.24 -4.00 -12.28
C ILE A 467 -11.28 -2.93 -11.20
N ASP A 468 -10.13 -2.46 -10.78
CA ASP A 468 -9.98 -1.41 -9.76
C ASP A 468 -9.56 -0.09 -10.40
N PHE A 469 -10.23 0.99 -10.00
CA PHE A 469 -9.98 2.33 -10.51
C PHE A 469 -9.34 3.20 -9.43
N HIS A 470 -8.13 3.66 -9.72
CA HIS A 470 -7.33 4.48 -8.84
C HIS A 470 -7.32 5.92 -9.33
N ILE A 471 -7.83 6.83 -8.51
CA ILE A 471 -7.70 8.26 -8.74
C ILE A 471 -6.41 8.79 -8.08
N ARG A 472 -5.76 9.74 -8.73
CA ARG A 472 -4.62 10.46 -8.16
C ARG A 472 -5.06 11.82 -7.63
N ASP A 473 -4.77 12.09 -6.36
CA ASP A 473 -5.08 13.39 -5.77
C ASP A 473 -4.03 14.47 -6.11
N CYS A 474 -4.27 15.71 -5.68
CA CYS A 474 -3.36 16.84 -5.92
C CYS A 474 -1.97 16.67 -5.29
N MET A 475 -1.82 15.76 -4.31
CA MET A 475 -0.57 15.39 -3.66
C MET A 475 0.07 14.16 -4.28
N LYS A 476 -0.46 13.70 -5.43
CA LYS A 476 -0.01 12.52 -6.18
C LYS A 476 -0.19 11.19 -5.44
N ARG A 477 -0.99 11.15 -4.38
CA ARG A 477 -1.34 9.89 -3.71
C ARG A 477 -2.39 9.15 -4.54
N SER A 478 -2.26 7.83 -4.60
CA SER A 478 -3.18 6.94 -5.31
C SER A 478 -4.27 6.46 -4.37
N TRP A 479 -5.53 6.59 -4.79
CA TRP A 479 -6.70 6.16 -4.05
C TRP A 479 -7.54 5.22 -4.90
N GLN A 480 -7.62 3.94 -4.50
CA GLN A 480 -8.61 3.02 -5.08
C GLN A 480 -10.01 3.46 -4.62
N CYS A 481 -10.84 3.87 -5.57
CA CYS A 481 -12.21 4.30 -5.33
C CYS A 481 -13.19 3.34 -6.01
N GLY A 482 -13.17 3.34 -7.34
CA GLY A 482 -14.09 2.56 -8.15
C GLY A 482 -13.67 1.11 -8.24
N THR A 483 -14.64 0.23 -8.39
CA THR A 483 -14.41 -1.19 -8.59
C THR A 483 -15.52 -1.77 -9.44
N VAL A 484 -15.19 -2.72 -10.31
CA VAL A 484 -16.14 -3.53 -11.09
C VAL A 484 -15.74 -4.99 -10.92
N GLN A 485 -16.58 -5.77 -10.26
CA GLN A 485 -16.26 -7.14 -9.85
C GLN A 485 -17.29 -8.10 -10.45
N LEU A 486 -16.80 -9.21 -11.00
CA LEU A 486 -17.64 -10.17 -11.71
C LEU A 486 -17.90 -11.39 -10.82
N ASP A 487 -19.17 -11.62 -10.45
CA ASP A 487 -19.59 -12.70 -9.54
C ASP A 487 -20.58 -13.64 -10.22
N PHE A 488 -20.13 -14.88 -10.43
CA PHE A 488 -20.94 -15.98 -10.93
C PHE A 488 -21.54 -16.81 -9.80
N ASN A 489 -20.99 -16.72 -8.59
CA ASN A 489 -21.27 -17.63 -7.49
C ASN A 489 -22.44 -17.16 -6.63
N LEU A 490 -22.57 -15.86 -6.30
CA LEU A 490 -23.64 -15.41 -5.43
C LEU A 490 -25.04 -15.59 -6.06
N PRO A 491 -25.29 -15.29 -7.35
CA PRO A 491 -26.56 -15.62 -8.00
C PRO A 491 -26.90 -17.12 -7.90
N MET A 492 -25.91 -18.01 -8.12
CA MET A 492 -26.10 -19.46 -8.00
C MET A 492 -26.49 -19.89 -6.57
N ARG A 493 -25.82 -19.36 -5.54
CA ARG A 493 -26.13 -19.66 -4.12
C ARG A 493 -27.54 -19.23 -3.72
N PHE A 494 -28.09 -18.25 -4.42
CA PHE A 494 -29.42 -17.72 -4.19
C PHE A 494 -30.47 -18.26 -5.14
N GLU A 495 -30.10 -19.18 -6.05
CA GLU A 495 -30.98 -19.72 -7.08
C GLU A 495 -31.67 -18.59 -7.86
N ALA A 496 -30.90 -17.53 -8.17
CA ALA A 496 -31.39 -16.43 -8.98
C ALA A 496 -31.53 -16.91 -10.43
N GLU A 497 -32.70 -16.66 -11.04
CA GLU A 497 -33.01 -17.14 -12.39
C GLU A 497 -33.66 -16.06 -13.26
N TYR A 498 -33.52 -16.20 -14.58
CA TYR A 498 -34.33 -15.52 -15.59
C TYR A 498 -34.77 -16.51 -16.66
N VAL A 499 -35.86 -16.20 -17.37
CA VAL A 499 -36.33 -17.00 -18.51
C VAL A 499 -35.61 -16.53 -19.78
N GLY A 500 -34.81 -17.43 -20.37
CA GLY A 500 -34.05 -17.20 -21.59
C GLY A 500 -34.91 -17.10 -22.85
N SER A 501 -34.29 -16.74 -23.97
CA SER A 501 -34.97 -16.70 -25.29
C SER A 501 -35.39 -18.09 -25.79
N ASP A 502 -34.77 -19.13 -25.24
CA ASP A 502 -35.09 -20.55 -25.42
C ASP A 502 -36.23 -21.03 -24.48
N ASN A 503 -36.79 -20.12 -23.67
CA ASN A 503 -37.83 -20.39 -22.68
C ASN A 503 -37.39 -21.36 -21.56
N GLN A 504 -36.08 -21.49 -21.34
CA GLN A 504 -35.50 -22.25 -20.22
C GLN A 504 -35.07 -21.31 -19.07
N PRO A 505 -34.99 -21.80 -17.83
CA PRO A 505 -34.40 -21.05 -16.74
C PRO A 505 -32.87 -20.98 -16.90
N HIS A 506 -32.32 -19.78 -16.73
CA HIS A 506 -30.89 -19.51 -16.74
C HIS A 506 -30.49 -18.68 -15.52
N THR A 507 -29.28 -18.88 -15.01
CA THR A 507 -28.73 -18.08 -13.92
C THR A 507 -28.13 -16.79 -14.49
N PRO A 508 -28.49 -15.60 -13.97
CA PRO A 508 -27.85 -14.35 -14.38
C PRO A 508 -26.45 -14.26 -13.77
N VAL A 509 -25.56 -13.53 -14.43
CA VAL A 509 -24.29 -13.09 -13.86
C VAL A 509 -24.52 -11.78 -13.12
N MET A 510 -23.85 -11.61 -11.98
CA MET A 510 -23.93 -10.38 -11.22
C MET A 510 -22.61 -9.61 -11.29
N ILE A 511 -22.70 -8.33 -11.65
CA ILE A 511 -21.58 -7.39 -11.64
C ILE A 511 -21.78 -6.47 -10.44
N HIS A 512 -20.87 -6.56 -9.47
CA HIS A 512 -20.77 -5.61 -8.37
C HIS A 512 -20.02 -4.39 -8.85
N ARG A 513 -20.49 -3.19 -8.51
CA ARG A 513 -19.69 -2.01 -8.78
C ARG A 513 -19.94 -0.90 -7.78
N ALA A 514 -18.90 -0.11 -7.56
CA ALA A 514 -18.95 1.18 -6.91
C ALA A 514 -18.12 2.16 -7.75
N ILE A 515 -18.47 3.45 -7.72
CA ILE A 515 -17.72 4.50 -8.43
C ILE A 515 -16.89 5.29 -7.43
N MET A 516 -17.50 5.74 -6.35
CA MET A 516 -16.82 6.47 -5.27
C MET A 516 -16.17 5.50 -4.26
N GLY A 517 -16.75 4.31 -4.10
CA GLY A 517 -16.45 3.42 -3.00
C GLY A 517 -17.31 3.81 -1.80
N SER A 518 -16.68 4.21 -0.69
CA SER A 518 -17.39 4.85 0.43
C SER A 518 -17.50 6.35 0.18
N ILE A 519 -18.68 6.91 0.41
CA ILE A 519 -18.96 8.34 0.31
C ILE A 519 -18.12 9.13 1.33
N GLU A 520 -17.97 8.61 2.56
CA GLU A 520 -17.12 9.15 3.61
C GLU A 520 -15.68 9.28 3.10
N ARG A 521 -15.11 8.17 2.61
CA ARG A 521 -13.74 8.15 2.08
C ARG A 521 -13.58 9.12 0.91
N PHE A 522 -14.55 9.15 0.00
CA PHE A 522 -14.52 10.05 -1.16
C PHE A 522 -14.58 11.52 -0.75
N ILE A 523 -15.44 11.90 0.20
CA ILE A 523 -15.48 13.27 0.75
C ILE A 523 -14.17 13.62 1.47
N GLY A 524 -13.58 12.68 2.20
CA GLY A 524 -12.23 12.85 2.74
C GLY A 524 -11.23 13.22 1.63
N ILE A 525 -11.22 12.44 0.54
CA ILE A 525 -10.31 12.67 -0.60
C ILE A 525 -10.57 14.04 -1.24
N LEU A 526 -11.83 14.40 -1.49
CA LEU A 526 -12.19 15.71 -2.06
C LEU A 526 -11.76 16.87 -1.16
N THR A 527 -11.93 16.72 0.16
CA THR A 527 -11.55 17.75 1.14
C THR A 527 -10.05 18.01 1.07
N GLU A 528 -9.21 16.96 1.02
CA GLU A 528 -7.75 17.11 0.90
C GLU A 528 -7.33 17.58 -0.51
N HIS A 529 -8.00 17.07 -1.54
CA HIS A 529 -7.73 17.41 -2.93
C HIS A 529 -7.94 18.91 -3.20
N TYR A 530 -9.05 19.48 -2.71
CA TYR A 530 -9.36 20.90 -2.85
C TYR A 530 -8.80 21.78 -1.73
N ALA A 531 -8.18 21.20 -0.70
CA ALA A 531 -7.80 21.92 0.52
C ALA A 531 -8.97 22.73 1.11
N GLY A 532 -10.17 22.13 1.15
CA GLY A 532 -11.42 22.77 1.60
C GLY A 532 -12.03 23.80 0.63
N LYS A 533 -11.36 24.13 -0.48
CA LYS A 533 -11.86 25.08 -1.48
C LYS A 533 -12.66 24.37 -2.56
N PHE A 534 -13.81 23.82 -2.17
CA PHE A 534 -14.67 23.06 -3.07
C PHE A 534 -15.10 23.88 -4.30
N PRO A 535 -15.28 23.23 -5.47
CA PRO A 535 -15.95 23.83 -6.61
C PRO A 535 -17.31 24.39 -6.23
N LEU A 536 -17.77 25.45 -6.93
CA LEU A 536 -19.01 26.16 -6.60
C LEU A 536 -20.24 25.25 -6.45
N TRP A 537 -20.33 24.20 -7.26
CA TRP A 537 -21.47 23.28 -7.23
C TRP A 537 -21.45 22.30 -6.04
N LEU A 538 -20.34 22.20 -5.31
CA LEU A 538 -20.17 21.37 -4.11
C LEU A 538 -20.08 22.18 -2.82
N ALA A 539 -19.75 23.47 -2.90
CA ALA A 539 -19.48 24.30 -1.73
C ALA A 539 -20.71 24.42 -0.81
N PRO A 540 -20.61 24.03 0.48
CA PRO A 540 -21.55 24.43 1.52
C PRO A 540 -21.54 25.95 1.75
#